data_AF-A0A7W1CEZ4-F1
#
_entry.id   AF-A0A7W1CEZ4-F1
#
_cell.length_a   1.000
_cell.length_b   1.000
_cell.length_c   1.000
_cell.angle_alpha   90.00
_cell.angle_beta   90.00
_cell.angle_gamma   90.00
#
_symmetry.space_group_name_H-M   'P 1'
#
loop_
_entity.id
_entity.type
_entity.pdbx_description
1 polymer ?
#
loop_
_entity_poly.entity_id
_entity_poly.type
_entity_poly.pdbx_seq_one_letter_code
_entity_poly.pdbx_strand_id
1 'polypeptide(L)'
;MFSESRPEFSLFEFRETLERYVGLTLANQQAFTKISEREKEIFRITENSNVELAANCLHRRNRKLLVFHQTEARQDFLQMIRELSGSMTDKKYLENLASKFVRLLKDKQAENSLEKLFTTNLQTDIPPGVLQREKDLWNQQEHKLLHAQPNSTHFQAVRATTGLHRKD
;
A
#
# COMPACT_ATOMS: atom_id res chain seq x y z
N MET A 1 34.18 -2.23 2.39
CA MET A 1 33.71 -1.26 3.40
C MET A 1 32.19 -1.26 3.29
N PHE A 2 31.51 -2.09 4.07
CA PHE A 2 30.05 -2.22 4.00
C PHE A 2 29.43 -1.06 4.76
N SER A 3 28.69 -0.21 4.06
CA SER A 3 27.86 0.81 4.70
C SER A 3 26.77 0.09 5.47
N GLU A 4 26.90 0.00 6.79
CA GLU A 4 25.81 -0.40 7.68
C GLU A 4 24.73 0.68 7.61
N SER A 5 23.81 0.57 6.65
CA SER A 5 22.63 1.41 6.60
C SER A 5 21.79 1.08 7.82
N ARG A 6 21.75 1.98 8.80
CA ARG A 6 20.87 1.83 9.97
C ARG A 6 19.41 2.05 9.52
N PRO A 7 18.45 1.32 10.11
CA PRO A 7 17.04 1.62 9.88
C PRO A 7 16.72 3.06 10.28
N GLU A 8 15.85 3.73 9.53
CA GLU A 8 15.51 5.15 9.73
C GLU A 8 14.42 5.38 10.79
N PHE A 9 13.94 4.31 11.44
CA PHE A 9 12.94 4.38 12.51
C PHE A 9 13.54 4.07 13.89
N SER A 10 12.90 4.62 14.90
CA SER A 10 13.15 4.36 16.32
C SER A 10 12.51 3.06 16.80
N LEU A 11 13.01 2.53 17.92
CA LEU A 11 12.40 1.37 18.59
C LEU A 11 10.93 1.62 18.97
N PHE A 12 10.58 2.87 19.30
CA PHE A 12 9.20 3.25 19.65
C PHE A 12 8.27 3.16 18.45
N GLU A 13 8.68 3.67 17.29
CA GLU A 13 7.90 3.57 16.04
C GLU A 13 7.71 2.12 15.60
N PHE A 14 8.75 1.29 15.76
CA PHE A 14 8.65 -0.14 15.50
C PHE A 14 7.62 -0.81 16.40
N ARG A 15 7.69 -0.54 17.71
CA ARG A 15 6.76 -1.08 18.69
C ARG A 15 5.32 -0.64 18.37
N GLU A 16 5.11 0.65 18.13
CA GLU A 16 3.79 1.19 17.83
C GLU A 16 3.20 0.56 16.56
N THR A 17 4.00 0.43 15.51
CA THR A 17 3.58 -0.21 14.25
C THR A 17 3.22 -1.67 14.46
N LEU A 18 4.01 -2.40 15.25
CA LEU A 18 3.75 -3.79 15.60
C LEU A 18 2.45 -3.93 16.41
N GLU A 19 2.26 -3.13 17.45
CA GLU A 19 1.07 -3.15 18.31
C GLU A 19 -0.19 -2.81 17.52
N ARG A 20 -0.12 -1.77 16.67
CA ARG A 20 -1.21 -1.37 15.77
C ARG A 20 -1.57 -2.46 14.78
N TYR A 21 -0.57 -3.08 14.13
CA TYR A 21 -0.80 -4.19 13.20
C TYR A 21 -1.45 -5.39 13.89
N VAL A 22 -0.96 -5.79 15.07
CA VAL A 22 -1.53 -6.89 15.86
C VAL A 22 -2.96 -6.58 16.27
N GLY A 23 -3.18 -5.41 16.88
CA GLY A 23 -4.48 -4.99 17.39
C GLY A 23 -5.54 -4.96 16.29
N LEU A 24 -5.21 -4.37 15.14
CA LEU A 24 -6.12 -4.30 14.00
C LEU A 24 -6.36 -5.67 13.35
N THR A 25 -5.36 -6.54 13.30
CA THR A 25 -5.51 -7.89 12.74
C THR A 25 -6.44 -8.74 13.62
N LEU A 26 -6.26 -8.70 14.94
CA LEU A 26 -7.13 -9.40 15.88
C LEU A 26 -8.55 -8.81 15.89
N ALA A 27 -8.67 -7.48 15.89
CA ALA A 27 -9.97 -6.80 15.82
C ALA A 27 -10.71 -7.16 14.53
N ASN A 28 -10.01 -7.19 13.38
CA ASN A 28 -10.60 -7.56 12.10
C ASN A 28 -11.13 -8.99 12.12
N GLN A 29 -10.40 -9.95 12.72
CA GLN A 29 -10.86 -11.33 12.86
C GLN A 29 -12.14 -11.45 13.69
N GLN A 30 -12.26 -10.65 14.75
CA GLN A 30 -13.45 -10.62 15.61
C GLN A 30 -14.64 -9.90 14.96
N ALA A 31 -14.39 -8.89 14.13
CA ALA A 31 -15.44 -8.06 13.51
C ALA A 31 -16.40 -8.85 12.60
N PHE A 32 -16.05 -10.07 12.17
CA PHE A 32 -16.94 -10.93 11.39
C PHE A 32 -18.02 -11.64 12.22
N THR A 33 -17.98 -11.55 13.55
CA THR A 33 -18.68 -12.53 14.41
C THR A 33 -20.09 -12.16 14.85
N LYS A 34 -20.56 -10.91 14.67
CA LYS A 34 -21.96 -10.42 14.66
C LYS A 34 -21.99 -8.92 14.99
N ILE A 35 -23.12 -8.26 14.71
CA ILE A 35 -23.41 -6.91 15.21
C ILE A 35 -23.54 -6.99 16.73
N SER A 36 -22.83 -6.12 17.43
CA SER A 36 -22.89 -6.04 18.88
C SER A 36 -24.14 -5.31 19.35
N GLU A 37 -24.66 -5.66 20.53
CA GLU A 37 -25.76 -4.92 21.16
C GLU A 37 -25.39 -3.44 21.40
N ARG A 38 -24.10 -3.15 21.61
CA ARG A 38 -23.60 -1.78 21.72
C ARG A 38 -23.76 -0.98 20.43
N GLU A 39 -23.59 -1.60 19.27
CA GLU A 39 -23.83 -0.94 17.98
C GLU A 39 -25.34 -0.66 17.76
N LYS A 40 -26.22 -1.50 18.29
CA LYS A 40 -27.69 -1.27 18.25
C LYS A 40 -28.13 -0.18 19.22
N GLU A 41 -27.48 -0.10 20.38
CA GLU A 41 -27.81 0.84 21.45
C GLU A 41 -27.80 2.30 20.98
N ILE A 42 -26.82 2.68 20.15
CA ILE A 42 -26.71 4.04 19.60
C ILE A 42 -27.99 4.42 18.85
N PHE A 43 -28.54 3.50 18.05
CA PHE A 43 -29.75 3.76 17.26
C PHE A 43 -31.03 3.71 18.09
N ARG A 44 -31.03 2.91 19.17
CA ARG A 44 -32.12 2.89 20.16
C ARG A 44 -32.26 4.24 20.86
N ILE A 45 -31.13 4.84 21.26
CA ILE A 45 -31.11 6.16 21.93
C ILE A 45 -31.57 7.27 20.99
N THR A 46 -31.24 7.18 19.69
CA THR A 46 -31.67 8.17 18.70
C THR A 46 -33.11 7.97 18.18
N GLU A 47 -33.88 7.05 18.77
CA GLU A 47 -35.25 6.72 18.36
C GLU A 47 -35.38 6.40 16.86
N ASN A 48 -34.37 5.72 16.28
CA ASN A 48 -34.41 5.38 14.87
C ASN A 48 -35.52 4.36 14.59
N SER A 49 -36.38 4.65 13.61
CA SER A 49 -37.52 3.79 13.26
C SER A 49 -37.11 2.39 12.78
N ASN A 50 -35.88 2.21 12.30
CA ASN A 50 -35.34 0.93 11.86
C ASN A 50 -33.91 0.69 12.40
N VAL A 51 -33.83 0.44 13.71
CA VAL A 51 -32.59 0.14 14.45
C VAL A 51 -31.75 -0.96 13.78
N GLU A 52 -32.40 -2.03 13.32
CA GLU A 52 -31.70 -3.18 12.75
C GLU A 52 -31.01 -2.84 11.43
N LEU A 53 -31.71 -2.13 10.53
CA LEU A 53 -31.11 -1.69 9.27
C LEU A 53 -29.97 -0.69 9.49
N ALA A 54 -30.15 0.24 10.42
CA ALA A 54 -29.15 1.25 10.75
C ALA A 54 -27.87 0.60 11.35
N ALA A 55 -28.03 -0.34 12.28
CA ALA A 55 -26.94 -1.11 12.86
C ALA A 55 -26.20 -1.94 11.80
N ASN A 56 -26.93 -2.59 10.89
CA ASN A 56 -26.32 -3.31 9.75
C ASN A 56 -25.49 -2.38 8.85
N CYS A 57 -26.00 -1.19 8.54
CA CYS A 57 -25.28 -0.21 7.74
C CYS A 57 -24.00 0.27 8.43
N LEU A 58 -24.07 0.58 9.72
CA LEU A 58 -22.93 1.02 10.53
C LEU A 58 -21.88 -0.10 10.63
N HIS A 59 -22.30 -1.31 10.97
CA HIS A 59 -21.41 -2.46 11.09
C HIS A 59 -20.66 -2.73 9.77
N ARG A 60 -21.37 -2.68 8.64
CA ARG A 60 -20.75 -2.80 7.31
C ARG A 60 -19.72 -1.71 7.04
N ARG A 61 -20.02 -0.46 7.41
CA ARG A 61 -19.09 0.68 7.26
C ARG A 61 -17.85 0.49 8.14
N ASN A 62 -18.04 0.17 9.41
CA ASN A 62 -16.96 -0.06 10.37
C ASN A 62 -16.05 -1.20 9.93
N ARG A 63 -16.62 -2.30 9.44
CA ARG A 63 -15.84 -3.41 8.88
C ARG A 63 -14.97 -2.97 7.71
N LYS A 64 -15.49 -2.15 6.78
CA LYS A 64 -14.68 -1.62 5.67
C LYS A 64 -13.52 -0.76 6.17
N LEU A 65 -13.77 0.13 7.12
CA LEU A 65 -12.74 0.98 7.73
C LEU A 65 -11.69 0.14 8.46
N LEU A 66 -12.11 -0.89 9.19
CA LEU A 66 -11.22 -1.78 9.92
C LEU A 66 -10.30 -2.55 8.96
N VAL A 67 -10.83 -3.09 7.86
CA VAL A 67 -10.04 -3.75 6.82
C VAL A 67 -9.05 -2.77 6.18
N PHE A 68 -9.47 -1.53 5.92
CA PHE A 68 -8.60 -0.49 5.37
C PHE A 68 -7.42 -0.21 6.31
N HIS A 69 -7.67 0.13 7.57
CA HIS A 69 -6.60 0.40 8.54
C HIS A 69 -5.72 -0.82 8.83
N GLN A 70 -6.30 -2.03 8.87
CA GLN A 70 -5.53 -3.25 9.02
C GLN A 70 -4.57 -3.45 7.82
N THR A 71 -5.00 -3.06 6.62
CA THR A 71 -4.18 -3.13 5.41
C THR A 71 -3.03 -2.12 5.45
N GLU A 72 -3.29 -0.88 5.87
CA GLU A 72 -2.25 0.15 6.07
C GLU A 72 -1.24 -0.30 7.13
N ALA A 73 -1.70 -0.74 8.30
CA ALA A 73 -0.81 -1.21 9.36
C ALA A 73 0.03 -2.43 8.95
N ARG A 74 -0.53 -3.31 8.10
CA ARG A 74 0.24 -4.42 7.49
C ARG A 74 1.35 -3.88 6.60
N GLN A 75 1.07 -2.89 5.76
CA GLN A 75 2.07 -2.31 4.86
C GLN A 75 3.20 -1.65 5.65
N ASP A 76 2.87 -0.89 6.69
CA ASP A 76 3.84 -0.26 7.59
C ASP A 76 4.74 -1.31 8.26
N PHE A 77 4.14 -2.38 8.80
CA PHE A 77 4.88 -3.49 9.38
C PHE A 77 5.83 -4.13 8.36
N LEU A 78 5.34 -4.45 7.16
CA LEU A 78 6.16 -5.05 6.10
C LEU A 78 7.29 -4.12 5.64
N GLN A 79 7.07 -2.81 5.61
CA GLN A 79 8.07 -1.82 5.29
C GLN A 79 9.19 -1.79 6.36
N MET A 80 8.83 -1.84 7.64
CA MET A 80 9.83 -1.92 8.71
C MET A 80 10.63 -3.23 8.65
N ILE A 81 9.99 -4.36 8.34
CA ILE A 81 10.71 -5.63 8.13
C ILE A 81 11.69 -5.53 6.95
N ARG A 82 11.30 -4.85 5.87
CA ARG A 82 12.18 -4.59 4.71
C ARG A 82 13.42 -3.81 5.12
N GLU A 83 13.25 -2.71 5.84
CA GLU A 83 14.36 -1.88 6.31
C GLU A 83 15.27 -2.63 7.31
N LEU A 84 14.69 -3.42 8.22
CA LEU A 84 15.46 -4.32 9.08
C LEU A 84 16.26 -5.35 8.28
N SER A 85 15.67 -5.93 7.23
CA SER A 85 16.38 -6.89 6.39
C SER A 85 17.56 -6.29 5.62
N GLY A 86 17.56 -4.97 5.40
CA GLY A 86 18.68 -4.26 4.78
C GLY A 86 19.84 -4.02 5.74
N SER A 87 19.55 -3.91 7.04
CA SER A 87 20.50 -3.54 8.09
C SER A 87 21.02 -4.72 8.91
N MET A 88 20.25 -5.82 9.02
CA MET A 88 20.62 -6.99 9.81
C MET A 88 21.53 -7.96 9.05
N THR A 89 22.56 -8.46 9.73
CA THR A 89 23.46 -9.50 9.22
C THR A 89 22.74 -10.85 9.07
N ASP A 90 21.91 -11.22 10.05
CA ASP A 90 21.16 -12.49 10.03
C ASP A 90 19.73 -12.30 9.49
N LYS A 91 19.62 -12.20 8.16
CA LYS A 91 18.34 -12.06 7.47
C LYS A 91 17.44 -13.29 7.65
N LYS A 92 18.02 -14.48 7.78
CA LYS A 92 17.29 -15.74 7.91
C LYS A 92 16.61 -15.84 9.28
N TYR A 93 17.25 -15.35 10.34
CA TYR A 93 16.62 -15.25 11.64
C TYR A 93 15.42 -14.29 11.61
N LEU A 94 15.58 -13.11 11.01
CA LEU A 94 14.50 -12.12 10.86
C LEU A 94 13.32 -12.70 10.06
N GLU A 95 13.59 -13.34 8.92
CA GLU A 95 12.58 -14.00 8.09
C GLU A 95 11.79 -15.04 8.89
N ASN A 96 12.49 -15.91 9.62
CA ASN A 96 11.85 -16.93 10.45
C ASN A 96 10.97 -16.32 11.54
N LEU A 97 11.44 -15.26 12.20
CA LEU A 97 10.70 -14.60 13.27
C LEU A 97 9.45 -13.91 12.71
N ALA A 98 9.59 -13.12 11.64
CA ALA A 98 8.48 -12.42 10.98
C ALA A 98 7.43 -13.41 10.45
N SER A 99 7.89 -14.51 9.82
CA SER A 99 7.00 -15.55 9.30
C SER A 99 6.24 -16.26 10.41
N LYS A 100 6.91 -16.64 11.52
CA LYS A 100 6.26 -17.23 12.70
C LYS A 100 5.21 -16.27 13.27
N PHE A 101 5.55 -15.00 13.38
CA PHE A 101 4.66 -13.97 13.92
C PHE A 101 3.39 -13.81 13.08
N VAL A 102 3.53 -13.65 11.77
CA VAL A 102 2.40 -13.51 10.86
C VAL A 102 1.52 -14.76 10.81
N ARG A 103 2.12 -15.96 10.91
CA ARG A 103 1.37 -17.23 11.01
C ARG A 103 0.55 -17.31 12.29
N LEU A 104 1.09 -16.86 13.43
CA LEU A 104 0.33 -16.79 14.69
C LEU A 104 -0.89 -15.88 14.56
N LEU A 105 -0.74 -14.76 13.85
CA LEU A 105 -1.84 -13.86 13.54
C LEU A 105 -2.76 -14.38 12.43
N LYS A 106 -2.47 -15.53 11.80
CA LYS A 106 -3.25 -16.11 10.68
C LYS A 106 -3.47 -15.13 9.51
N ASP A 107 -2.55 -14.18 9.29
CA ASP A 107 -2.67 -13.21 8.21
C ASP A 107 -1.98 -13.72 6.93
N LYS A 108 -2.75 -14.42 6.11
CA LYS A 108 -2.25 -15.03 4.86
C LYS A 108 -1.72 -14.03 3.85
N GLN A 109 -2.25 -12.81 3.83
CA GLN A 109 -1.75 -11.78 2.90
C GLN A 109 -0.37 -11.30 3.31
N ALA A 110 -0.16 -11.08 4.61
CA ALA A 110 1.17 -10.74 5.13
C ALA A 110 2.17 -11.89 4.94
N GLU A 111 1.74 -13.15 5.11
CA GLU A 111 2.60 -14.33 4.93
C GLU A 111 3.15 -14.37 3.50
N ASN A 112 2.26 -14.24 2.50
CA ASN A 112 2.65 -14.20 1.09
C ASN A 112 3.53 -12.99 0.75
N SER A 113 3.29 -11.83 1.37
CA SER A 113 4.11 -10.64 1.15
C SER A 113 5.50 -10.76 1.76
N LEU A 114 5.64 -11.40 2.92
CA LEU A 114 6.94 -11.69 3.53
C LEU A 114 7.76 -12.66 2.68
N GLU A 115 7.15 -13.73 2.19
CA GLU A 115 7.81 -14.69 1.30
C GLU A 115 8.39 -14.00 0.06
N LYS A 116 7.62 -13.10 -0.56
CA LYS A 116 8.09 -12.29 -1.70
C LYS A 116 9.24 -11.36 -1.31
N LEU A 117 9.15 -10.69 -0.15
CA LEU A 117 10.18 -9.76 0.33
C LEU A 117 11.55 -10.46 0.46
N PHE A 118 11.59 -11.66 1.02
CA PHE A 118 12.84 -12.40 1.19
C PHE A 118 13.30 -13.12 -0.08
N THR A 119 12.38 -13.52 -0.97
CA THR A 119 12.72 -14.14 -2.26
C THR A 119 13.29 -13.12 -3.27
N THR A 120 12.71 -11.92 -3.37
CA THR A 120 13.16 -10.88 -4.32
C THR A 120 14.55 -10.35 -4.00
N ASN A 121 14.92 -10.28 -2.72
CA ASN A 121 16.27 -9.86 -2.30
C ASN A 121 17.38 -10.86 -2.65
N LEU A 122 17.05 -12.11 -3.04
CA LEU A 122 18.02 -13.09 -3.52
C LEU A 122 18.32 -12.96 -5.03
N GLN A 123 17.53 -12.18 -5.77
CA GLN A 123 17.64 -12.05 -7.24
C GLN A 123 18.34 -10.76 -7.72
N THR A 124 18.70 -9.83 -6.83
CA THR A 124 19.23 -8.50 -7.19
C THR A 124 20.75 -8.36 -7.04
N ASP A 125 21.52 -9.32 -7.55
CA ASP A 125 22.86 -8.98 -8.06
C ASP A 125 22.73 -8.84 -9.57
N ILE A 126 22.40 -7.63 -10.04
CA ILE A 126 22.55 -7.29 -11.45
C ILE A 126 24.04 -7.40 -11.74
N PRO A 127 24.49 -8.29 -12.65
CA PRO A 127 25.89 -8.39 -12.98
C PRO A 127 26.38 -7.01 -13.45
N PRO A 128 27.54 -6.51 -12.99
CA PRO A 128 28.02 -5.15 -13.29
C PRO A 128 28.09 -4.86 -14.80
N GLY A 129 28.18 -5.90 -15.65
CA GLY A 129 28.15 -5.77 -17.10
C GLY A 129 26.83 -5.26 -17.69
N VAL A 130 25.70 -5.38 -17.00
CA VAL A 130 24.39 -4.89 -17.49
C VAL A 130 24.26 -3.37 -17.28
N LEU A 131 24.73 -2.85 -16.14
CA LEU A 131 24.78 -1.42 -15.86
C LEU A 131 25.75 -0.66 -16.79
N GLN A 132 26.84 -1.32 -17.21
CA GLN A 132 27.77 -0.77 -18.21
C GLN A 132 27.09 -0.62 -19.58
N ARG A 133 26.39 -1.67 -20.04
CA ARG A 133 25.69 -1.68 -21.34
C ARG A 133 24.56 -0.66 -21.44
N GLU A 134 23.86 -0.39 -20.34
CA GLU A 134 22.79 0.62 -20.33
C GLU A 134 23.35 2.04 -20.47
N LYS A 135 24.47 2.35 -19.81
CA LYS A 135 25.20 3.61 -20.01
C LYS A 135 25.72 3.75 -21.44
N ASP A 136 26.22 2.67 -22.04
CA ASP A 136 26.73 2.68 -23.41
C ASP A 136 25.61 2.87 -24.45
N LEU A 137 24.40 2.37 -24.17
CA LEU A 137 23.22 2.55 -25.02
C LEU A 137 22.63 3.97 -24.94
N TRP A 138 22.59 4.56 -23.75
CA TRP A 138 22.01 5.90 -23.55
C TRP A 138 22.97 7.06 -23.88
N ASN A 139 24.28 6.84 -23.91
CA ASN A 139 25.27 7.85 -24.31
C ASN A 139 25.48 7.97 -25.84
N GLN A 140 24.68 7.30 -26.67
CA GLN A 140 24.70 7.50 -28.13
C GLN A 140 24.00 8.82 -28.53
N GLN A 141 24.49 9.96 -28.04
CA GLN A 141 24.17 11.28 -28.59
C GLN A 141 25.00 11.58 -29.86
N GLU A 142 25.00 10.67 -30.82
CA GLU A 142 25.34 10.97 -32.23
C GLU A 142 24.14 10.69 -33.14
N HIS A 143 22.93 11.05 -32.69
CA HIS A 143 21.80 11.13 -33.60
C HIS A 143 21.87 12.45 -34.39
N LYS A 144 22.35 12.33 -35.63
CA LYS A 144 22.26 13.30 -36.73
C LYS A 144 21.04 14.21 -36.59
N LEU A 145 21.28 15.52 -36.51
CA LEU A 145 20.27 16.55 -36.73
C LEU A 145 19.74 16.43 -38.17
N LEU A 146 18.56 15.83 -38.33
CA LEU A 146 17.79 16.00 -39.56
C LEU A 146 17.16 17.39 -39.50
N HIS A 147 17.61 18.27 -40.41
CA HIS A 147 17.05 19.59 -40.63
C HIS A 147 15.53 19.53 -40.80
N ALA A 148 14.78 20.04 -39.82
CA ALA A 148 13.35 20.26 -39.92
C ALA A 148 13.10 21.61 -40.65
N GLN A 149 12.53 21.54 -41.85
CA GLN A 149 11.91 22.69 -42.52
C GLN A 149 10.59 23.05 -41.80
N PRO A 150 10.29 24.34 -41.54
CA PRO A 150 9.06 24.74 -40.86
C PRO A 150 7.91 24.88 -41.87
N ASN A 151 7.05 23.86 -41.97
CA ASN A 151 5.75 24.04 -42.62
C ASN A 151 4.72 24.51 -41.58
N SER A 152 4.37 25.79 -41.70
CA SER A 152 3.28 26.46 -41.02
C SER A 152 1.93 25.81 -41.38
N THR A 153 1.24 25.24 -40.40
CA THR A 153 -0.19 24.90 -40.53
C THR A 153 -1.01 25.71 -39.52
N HIS A 154 -1.72 26.67 -40.08
CA HIS A 154 -2.67 27.57 -39.46
C HIS A 154 -3.90 26.78 -38.97
N PHE A 155 -4.09 26.64 -37.66
CA PHE A 155 -5.34 26.11 -37.10
C PHE A 155 -6.29 27.28 -36.80
N GLN A 156 -7.40 27.36 -37.54
CA GLN A 156 -8.52 28.23 -37.21
C GLN A 156 -9.48 27.48 -36.28
N ALA A 157 -9.73 28.06 -35.11
CA ALA A 157 -10.72 27.56 -34.15
C ALA A 157 -12.14 27.95 -34.61
N VAL A 158 -12.97 26.94 -34.92
CA VAL A 158 -14.40 27.12 -35.16
C VAL A 158 -15.12 27.28 -33.81
N ARG A 159 -15.71 28.46 -33.57
CA ARG A 159 -16.61 28.71 -32.44
C ARG A 159 -17.95 28.03 -32.72
N ALA A 160 -18.36 27.09 -31.86
CA ALA A 160 -19.72 26.56 -31.83
C ALA A 160 -20.63 27.52 -31.05
N THR A 161 -21.63 28.10 -31.71
CA THR A 161 -22.74 28.82 -31.10
C THR A 161 -23.90 27.84 -30.84
N THR A 162 -24.16 27.51 -29.58
CA THR A 162 -25.39 26.83 -29.18
C THR A 162 -26.45 27.87 -28.81
N GLY A 163 -27.43 28.05 -29.69
CA GLY A 163 -28.67 28.77 -29.39
C GLY A 163 -29.57 27.92 -28.50
N LEU A 164 -29.86 28.41 -27.29
CA LEU A 164 -30.97 27.92 -26.48
C LEU A 164 -32.25 28.62 -26.96
N HIS A 165 -33.11 27.90 -27.67
CA HIS A 165 -34.50 28.27 -27.88
C HIS A 165 -35.32 27.71 -26.71
N ARG A 166 -35.88 28.63 -25.91
CA ARG A 166 -36.87 28.37 -24.88
C ARG A 166 -38.24 28.44 -25.58
N LYS A 167 -39.05 27.39 -25.47
CA LYS A 167 -40.48 27.45 -25.79
C LYS A 167 -41.27 27.16 -24.52
N ASP A 168 -42.29 27.98 -24.37
CA ASP A 168 -43.31 28.01 -23.31
C ASP A 168 -44.14 26.72 -23.25
#